data_AF-A0A1N6FIJ1-F1
#
_entry.id   AF-A0A1N6FIJ1-F1
#
_cell.length_a   1.000
_cell.length_b   1.000
_cell.length_c   1.000
_cell.angle_alpha   90.00
_cell.angle_beta   90.00
_cell.angle_gamma   90.00
#
_symmetry.space_group_name_H-M   'P 1'
#
loop_
_entity.id
_entity.type
_entity.pdbx_description
1 polymer ?
#
loop_
_entity_poly.entity_id
_entity_poly.type
_entity_poly.pdbx_seq_one_letter_code
_entity_poly.pdbx_strand_id
1 'polypeptide(L)'
;MDEFKEFAFRGNVLDLAVGLVIGSAFTAIVTALVSYIIMPLVGILSGGKDVKNLSVEVGGATLEYGAFLQSVVDFTLIALVVFIFIKIINNAASKLKKPVDVIEEIEVPIAEQYLKEIRDLLAEDKKNRNN
;
A
#
# COMPACT_ATOMS: atom_id res chain seq x y z
N MET A 1 -32.11 -8.01 -6.74
CA MET A 1 -30.91 -8.06 -7.60
C MET A 1 -30.58 -6.68 -8.15
N ASP A 2 -31.59 -5.90 -8.57
CA ASP A 2 -31.36 -4.56 -9.13
C ASP A 2 -30.82 -3.54 -8.11
N GLU A 3 -31.30 -3.55 -6.85
CA GLU A 3 -30.78 -2.69 -5.77
C GLU A 3 -29.31 -2.99 -5.40
N PHE A 4 -28.89 -4.25 -5.46
CA PHE A 4 -27.50 -4.64 -5.22
C PHE A 4 -26.59 -4.19 -6.36
N LYS A 5 -27.10 -4.29 -7.59
CA LYS A 5 -26.43 -3.78 -8.79
C LYS A 5 -26.23 -2.26 -8.68
N GLU A 6 -27.29 -1.52 -8.35
CA GLU A 6 -27.25 -0.07 -8.16
C GLU A 6 -26.35 0.37 -7.00
N PHE A 7 -26.28 -0.42 -5.92
CA PHE A 7 -25.33 -0.22 -4.82
C PHE A 7 -23.87 -0.44 -5.26
N ALA A 8 -23.59 -1.52 -5.97
CA ALA A 8 -22.25 -1.89 -6.42
C ALA A 8 -21.72 -0.96 -7.52
N PHE A 9 -22.61 -0.35 -8.32
CA PHE A 9 -22.25 0.63 -9.34
C PHE A 9 -22.10 2.07 -8.82
N ARG A 10 -22.23 2.31 -7.51
CA ARG A 10 -21.68 3.53 -6.92
C ARG A 10 -20.15 3.45 -7.04
N GLY A 11 -19.56 4.17 -8.00
CA GLY A 11 -18.14 4.08 -8.36
C GLY A 11 -17.18 4.03 -7.16
N ASN A 12 -17.44 4.84 -6.13
CA ASN A 12 -16.69 4.88 -4.88
C ASN A 12 -16.59 3.54 -4.12
N VAL A 13 -17.51 2.58 -4.31
CA VAL A 13 -17.47 1.25 -3.66
C VAL A 13 -16.65 0.26 -4.49
N LEU A 14 -16.73 0.35 -5.81
CA LEU A 14 -16.02 -0.54 -6.72
C LEU A 14 -14.51 -0.30 -6.64
N ASP A 15 -14.07 0.96 -6.68
CA ASP A 15 -12.66 1.32 -6.61
C ASP A 15 -12.06 0.95 -5.25
N LEU A 16 -12.83 1.15 -4.18
CA LEU A 16 -12.44 0.76 -2.83
C LEU A 16 -12.32 -0.77 -2.69
N ALA A 17 -13.22 -1.53 -3.32
CA ALA A 17 -13.16 -2.98 -3.35
C ALA A 17 -11.94 -3.49 -4.14
N VAL A 18 -11.65 -2.90 -5.30
CA VAL A 18 -10.48 -3.25 -6.11
C VAL A 18 -9.19 -2.94 -5.35
N GLY A 19 -9.09 -1.78 -4.71
CA GLY A 19 -7.94 -1.40 -3.88
C GLY A 19 -7.68 -2.38 -2.73
N LEU A 20 -8.73 -2.83 -2.03
CA LEU A 20 -8.61 -3.83 -0.96
C LEU A 20 -8.13 -5.20 -1.49
N VAL A 21 -8.70 -5.67 -2.61
CA VAL A 21 -8.33 -6.95 -3.23
C VAL A 21 -6.86 -6.91 -3.66
N ILE A 22 -6.44 -5.87 -4.37
CA ILE A 22 -5.05 -5.71 -4.83
C ILE A 22 -4.10 -5.58 -3.63
N GLY A 23 -4.45 -4.79 -2.62
CA GLY A 23 -3.64 -4.61 -1.41
C GLY A 23 -3.44 -5.90 -0.61
N SER A 24 -4.49 -6.72 -0.48
CA SER A 24 -4.40 -8.03 0.19
C SER A 24 -3.54 -9.03 -0.59
N ALA A 25 -3.71 -9.09 -1.92
CA ALA A 25 -2.90 -9.95 -2.79
C ALA A 25 -1.43 -9.53 -2.79
N PHE A 26 -1.14 -8.23 -2.84
CA PHE A 26 0.21 -7.69 -2.76
C PHE A 26 0.88 -8.06 -1.44
N THR A 27 0.19 -7.88 -0.33
CA THR A 27 0.69 -8.25 1.01
C THR A 27 0.99 -9.74 1.09
N ALA A 28 0.16 -10.59 0.50
CA ALA A 28 0.39 -12.04 0.45
C ALA A 28 1.66 -12.39 -0.34
N ILE A 29 1.92 -11.73 -1.48
CA ILE A 29 3.13 -11.93 -2.29
C ILE A 29 4.39 -11.52 -1.50
N VAL A 30 4.35 -10.35 -0.86
CA VAL A 30 5.46 -9.87 -0.02
C VAL A 30 5.73 -10.84 1.13
N THR A 31 4.67 -11.29 1.81
CA THR A 31 4.79 -12.25 2.92
C THR A 31 5.37 -13.57 2.43
N ALA A 32 4.93 -14.08 1.28
CA ALA A 32 5.46 -15.30 0.67
C ALA A 32 6.95 -15.16 0.33
N LEU A 33 7.38 -14.02 -0.23
CA LEU A 33 8.80 -13.75 -0.49
C LEU A 33 9.63 -13.77 0.80
N VAL A 34 9.13 -13.14 1.86
CA VAL A 34 9.83 -13.14 3.14
C VAL A 34 9.91 -14.55 3.73
N SER A 35 8.77 -15.25 3.83
CA SER A 35 8.69 -16.55 4.48
C SER A 35 9.41 -17.67 3.71
N TYR A 36 9.34 -17.68 2.38
CA TYR A 36 9.85 -18.80 1.58
C TYR A 36 11.22 -18.56 0.98
N ILE A 37 11.69 -17.31 0.89
CA ILE A 37 12.97 -16.98 0.28
C ILE A 37 13.88 -16.30 1.30
N ILE A 38 13.45 -15.19 1.91
CA ILE A 38 14.32 -14.41 2.80
C ILE A 38 14.61 -15.19 4.09
N MET A 39 13.60 -15.77 4.73
CA MET A 39 13.76 -16.50 6.00
C MET A 39 14.71 -17.70 5.89
N PRO A 40 14.61 -18.58 4.88
CA PRO A 40 15.61 -19.63 4.68
C PRO A 40 17.02 -19.09 4.46
N LEU A 41 17.19 -18.01 3.70
CA LEU A 41 18.50 -17.39 3.49
C LEU A 41 19.07 -16.81 4.79
N VAL A 42 18.24 -16.11 5.57
CA VAL A 42 18.60 -15.59 6.89
C VAL A 42 18.95 -16.72 7.84
N GLY A 43 18.20 -17.83 7.82
CA GLY A 43 18.46 -19.02 8.62
C GLY A 43 19.81 -19.69 8.27
N ILE A 44 20.17 -19.75 6.99
CA ILE A 44 21.49 -20.23 6.57
C ILE A 44 22.59 -19.30 7.09
N LEU A 45 22.40 -17.98 6.99
CA LEU A 45 23.38 -16.98 7.43
C LEU A 45 23.51 -16.89 8.97
N SER A 46 22.43 -17.13 9.72
CA SER A 46 22.42 -17.13 11.18
C SER A 46 22.95 -18.45 11.78
N GLY A 47 23.26 -19.44 10.93
CA GLY A 47 23.74 -20.76 11.33
C GLY A 47 22.64 -21.65 11.93
N GLY A 48 21.40 -21.49 11.48
CA GLY A 48 20.24 -22.26 11.94
C GLY A 48 19.73 -21.86 13.33
N LYS A 49 20.13 -20.68 13.83
CA LYS A 49 19.71 -20.18 15.13
C LYS A 49 18.36 -19.46 15.00
N ASP A 50 17.28 -20.18 15.26
CA ASP A 50 15.95 -19.59 15.43
C ASP A 50 15.74 -19.15 16.88
N VAL A 51 15.49 -17.86 17.08
CA VAL A 51 15.09 -17.30 18.39
C VAL A 51 13.68 -17.74 18.79
N LYS A 52 12.90 -18.30 17.85
CA LYS A 52 11.52 -18.75 18.05
C LYS A 52 11.34 -19.74 19.21
N ASN A 53 12.32 -20.63 19.43
CA ASN A 53 12.21 -21.70 20.43
C ASN A 53 12.56 -21.26 21.86
N LEU A 54 12.87 -19.98 22.07
CA LEU A 54 13.14 -19.44 23.41
C LEU A 54 11.83 -19.31 24.19
N SER A 55 11.72 -20.06 25.28
CA SER A 55 10.59 -20.01 26.21
C SER A 55 11.07 -19.99 27.65
N VAL A 56 10.24 -19.45 28.55
CA VAL A 56 10.47 -19.50 30.00
C VAL A 56 9.19 -19.95 30.68
N GLU A 57 9.31 -20.90 31.61
CA GLU A 57 8.18 -21.30 32.45
C GLU A 57 8.10 -20.41 33.68
N VAL A 58 6.94 -19.79 33.88
CA VAL A 58 6.67 -18.94 35.05
C VAL A 58 5.35 -19.38 35.66
N GLY A 59 5.41 -19.95 36.87
CA GLY A 59 4.21 -20.28 37.66
C GLY A 59 3.26 -21.30 37.02
N GLY A 60 3.76 -22.18 36.14
CA GLY A 60 2.96 -23.17 35.42
C GLY A 60 2.44 -22.72 34.05
N ALA A 61 2.79 -21.50 33.61
CA ALA A 61 2.55 -21.03 32.25
C ALA A 61 3.86 -20.96 31.45
N THR A 62 3.83 -21.43 30.21
CA THR A 62 4.96 -21.34 29.26
C THR A 62 4.87 -20.01 28.51
N LEU A 63 5.83 -19.11 28.75
CA LEU A 63 5.95 -17.85 28.02
C LEU A 63 6.95 -18.02 26.87
N GLU A 64 6.43 -18.08 25.64
CA GLU A 64 7.20 -18.21 24.40
C GLU A 64 7.68 -16.84 23.88
N TYR A 65 8.50 -16.13 24.66
CA TYR A 65 9.02 -14.81 24.26
C TYR A 65 9.86 -14.86 22.98
N GLY A 66 10.42 -16.02 22.64
CA GLY A 66 11.10 -16.30 21.40
C GLY A 66 10.22 -16.12 20.16
N ALA A 67 8.98 -16.59 20.21
CA ALA A 67 8.01 -16.42 19.12
C ALA A 67 7.66 -14.94 18.91
N PHE A 68 7.54 -14.18 19.99
CA PHE A 68 7.33 -12.73 19.91
C PHE A 68 8.55 -12.03 19.28
N LEU A 69 9.76 -12.33 19.74
CA LEU A 69 10.97 -11.71 19.19
C LEU A 69 11.14 -12.06 17.70
N GLN A 70 10.81 -13.29 17.32
CA GLN A 70 10.76 -13.72 15.92
C GLN A 70 9.78 -12.86 15.11
N SER A 71 8.57 -12.60 15.62
CA SER A 71 7.59 -11.77 14.92
C SER A 71 8.06 -10.33 14.66
N VAL A 72 8.88 -9.77 15.57
CA VAL A 72 9.49 -8.43 15.38
C VAL A 72 10.53 -8.46 14.27
N VAL A 73 11.33 -9.53 14.18
CA VAL A 73 12.28 -9.75 13.08
C VAL A 73 11.54 -9.90 11.76
N ASP A 74 10.51 -10.75 11.71
CA ASP A 74 9.69 -10.99 10.51
C ASP A 74 9.04 -9.70 10.03
N PHE A 75 8.46 -8.91 10.92
CA PHE A 75 7.89 -7.59 10.61
C PHE A 75 8.94 -6.63 10.02
N THR A 76 10.14 -6.61 10.60
CA THR A 76 11.23 -5.77 10.11
C THR A 76 11.69 -6.19 8.71
N LEU A 77 11.76 -7.50 8.44
CA LEU A 77 12.08 -8.04 7.12
C LEU A 77 11.00 -7.71 6.08
N ILE A 78 9.72 -7.86 6.43
CA ILE A 78 8.59 -7.47 5.57
C ILE A 78 8.68 -5.97 5.25
N ALA A 79 8.87 -5.12 6.26
CA ALA A 79 9.02 -3.68 6.07
C ALA A 79 10.20 -3.34 5.13
N LEU A 80 11.34 -4.00 5.32
CA LEU A 80 12.52 -3.84 4.45
C LEU A 80 12.22 -4.24 3.00
N VAL A 81 11.56 -5.38 2.79
CA VAL A 81 11.19 -5.86 1.46
C VAL A 81 10.21 -4.90 0.80
N VAL A 82 9.15 -4.48 1.48
CA VAL A 82 8.20 -3.47 0.97
C VAL A 82 8.94 -2.19 0.59
N PHE A 83 9.85 -1.72 1.42
CA PHE A 83 10.66 -0.54 1.15
C PHE A 83 11.51 -0.70 -0.13
N ILE A 84 12.15 -1.86 -0.32
CA ILE A 84 12.91 -2.17 -1.54
C ILE A 84 11.99 -2.18 -2.76
N PHE A 85 10.81 -2.81 -2.68
CA PHE A 85 9.83 -2.83 -3.77
C PHE A 85 9.39 -1.42 -4.17
N ILE A 86 9.01 -0.59 -3.19
CA ILE A 86 8.65 0.81 -3.42
C ILE A 86 9.84 1.56 -4.05
N LYS A 87 11.06 1.34 -3.55
CA LYS A 87 12.27 1.97 -4.10
C LYS A 87 12.56 1.54 -5.53
N ILE A 88 12.36 0.27 -5.89
CA ILE A 88 12.54 -0.24 -7.25
C ILE A 88 11.52 0.42 -8.18
N ILE A 89 10.25 0.45 -7.77
CA ILE A 89 9.18 1.09 -8.55
C ILE A 89 9.46 2.58 -8.71
N ASN A 90 9.78 3.30 -7.63
CA ASN A 90 10.08 4.74 -7.67
C ASN A 90 11.35 5.04 -8.50
N ASN A 91 12.38 4.20 -8.42
CA ASN A 91 13.60 4.35 -9.21
C ASN A 91 13.35 4.05 -10.70
N ALA A 92 12.61 2.99 -11.02
CA ALA A 92 12.20 2.66 -12.39
C ALA A 92 11.32 3.77 -12.99
N ALA A 93 10.37 4.29 -12.20
CA ALA A 93 9.53 5.44 -12.53
C ALA A 93 10.34 6.73 -12.73
N SER A 94 11.46 6.89 -12.03
CA SER A 94 12.33 8.06 -12.23
C SER A 94 13.15 7.98 -13.53
N LYS A 95 13.44 6.77 -14.02
CA LYS A 95 14.18 6.52 -15.27
C LYS A 95 13.29 6.54 -16.52
N LEU A 96 12.02 6.19 -16.39
CA LEU A 96 11.01 6.43 -17.41
C LEU A 96 10.26 7.69 -17.01
N LYS A 97 10.55 8.86 -17.60
CA LYS A 97 9.64 10.02 -17.54
C LYS A 97 8.30 9.69 -18.21
N LYS A 98 7.49 8.90 -17.53
CA LYS A 98 6.05 9.02 -17.43
C LYS A 98 5.80 8.88 -15.94
N PRO A 99 5.15 9.86 -15.30
CA PRO A 99 4.72 9.67 -13.93
C PRO A 99 4.01 8.33 -13.91
N VAL A 100 4.46 7.46 -13.01
CA VAL A 100 3.68 6.28 -12.69
C VAL A 100 2.37 6.85 -12.15
N ASP A 101 1.35 6.85 -13.01
CA ASP A 101 -0.06 7.14 -12.72
C ASP A 101 -0.58 6.04 -11.78
N VAL A 102 0.06 5.91 -10.61
CA VAL A 102 -0.45 5.09 -9.53
C VAL A 102 -1.16 6.05 -8.61
N ILE A 103 -2.48 5.84 -8.60
CA ILE A 103 -3.53 6.50 -7.84
C ILE A 103 -4.14 7.65 -8.62
N GLU A 104 -5.19 7.23 -9.33
CA GLU A 104 -6.38 7.98 -9.69
C GLU A 104 -6.12 9.31 -10.39
N GLU A 105 -6.70 9.41 -11.58
CA GLU A 105 -7.50 10.58 -11.87
C GLU A 105 -8.27 10.90 -10.58
N ILE A 106 -7.70 11.76 -9.73
CA ILE A 106 -8.48 12.58 -8.82
C ILE A 106 -9.33 13.29 -9.86
N GLU A 107 -10.50 12.72 -10.16
CA GLU A 107 -11.58 13.40 -10.82
C GLU A 107 -11.69 14.65 -9.98
N VAL A 108 -11.05 15.72 -10.46
CA VAL A 108 -11.13 17.04 -9.88
C VAL A 108 -12.61 17.17 -9.60
N PRO A 109 -13.05 17.14 -8.32
CA PRO A 109 -14.45 16.93 -8.02
C PRO A 109 -15.19 17.90 -8.90
N ILE A 110 -16.18 17.49 -9.70
CA ILE A 110 -16.68 18.27 -10.85
C ILE A 110 -16.88 19.77 -10.50
N ALA A 111 -17.23 20.05 -9.24
CA ALA A 111 -17.14 21.36 -8.58
C ALA A 111 -15.83 22.16 -8.82
N GLU A 112 -14.64 21.62 -8.58
CA GLU A 112 -13.34 22.27 -8.81
C GLU A 112 -13.08 22.59 -10.30
N GLN A 113 -13.56 21.75 -11.24
CA GLN A 113 -13.53 22.09 -12.68
C GLN A 113 -14.45 23.28 -12.98
N TYR A 114 -15.69 23.24 -12.50
CA TYR A 114 -16.62 24.37 -12.65
C TYR A 114 -16.10 25.65 -11.99
N LEU A 115 -15.46 25.56 -10.82
CA LEU A 115 -14.87 26.72 -10.15
C LEU A 115 -13.72 27.33 -10.96
N LYS A 116 -12.92 26.51 -11.64
CA LYS A 116 -11.86 26.97 -12.53
C LYS A 116 -12.44 27.66 -13.77
N GLU A 117 -13.44 27.07 -14.41
CA GLU A 117 -14.15 27.66 -15.54
C GLU A 117 -14.82 28.98 -15.15
N ILE A 118 -15.54 29.03 -14.02
CA ILE A 118 -16.17 30.25 -13.49
C ILE A 118 -15.12 31.34 -13.23
N ARG A 119 -13.97 30.98 -12.62
CA ARG A 119 -12.87 31.93 -12.38
C ARG A 119 -12.33 32.49 -13.68
N ASP A 120 -12.12 31.65 -14.68
CA ASP A 120 -11.54 32.05 -15.95
C ASP A 120 -12.52 32.92 -16.75
N LEU A 121 -13.81 32.57 -16.76
CA LEU A 121 -14.90 33.39 -17.32
C LEU A 121 -15.03 34.75 -16.62
N LEU A 122 -14.91 34.81 -15.30
CA LEU A 122 -14.92 36.07 -14.54
C LEU A 122 -13.70 36.95 -14.84
N ALA A 123 -12.52 36.34 -15.02
CA ALA A 123 -11.32 37.06 -15.39
C ALA A 123 -11.42 37.65 -16.80
N GLU A 124 -12.03 36.92 -17.73
CA GLU A 124 -12.31 37.37 -19.09
C GLU A 124 -13.35 38.50 -19.13
N ASP A 125 -14.46 38.37 -18.39
CA ASP A 125 -15.50 39.41 -18.30
C ASP A 125 -14.93 40.71 -17.68
N LYS A 126 -14.10 40.60 -16.64
CA LYS A 126 -13.42 41.76 -16.03
C LYS A 126 -12.47 42.45 -17.01
N LYS A 127 -11.82 41.70 -17.90
CA LYS A 127 -10.94 42.26 -18.94
C LYS A 127 -11.76 42.98 -20.02
N ASN A 128 -12.90 42.40 -20.43
CA ASN A 128 -13.79 43.01 -21.42
C ASN A 128 -14.49 44.28 -20.93
N ARG A 129 -14.78 44.39 -19.62
CA ARG A 129 -15.36 45.61 -19.02
C ARG A 129 -14.38 46.78 -18.85
N ASN A 130 -13.07 46.52 -18.92
CA ASN A 130 -12.02 47.52 -18.73
C ASN A 130 -11.44 48.07 -20.04
N ASN A 131 -11.98 47.65 -21.19
CA ASN A 131 -11.73 48.19 -22.53
C ASN A 131 -12.96 48.96 -23.01
#